data_AF-X1NHB1-F1
#
_entry.id   AF-X1NHB1-F1
#
_cell.length_a   1.000
_cell.length_b   1.000
_cell.length_c   1.000
_cell.angle_alpha   90.00
_cell.angle_beta   90.00
_cell.angle_gamma   90.00
#
_symmetry.space_group_name_H-M   'P 1'
#
loop_
_entity.id
_entity.type
_entity.pdbx_description
1 polymer ?
#
loop_
_entity_poly.entity_id
_entity_poly.type
_entity_poly.pdbx_seq_one_letter_code
_entity_poly.pdbx_strand_id
1 'polypeptide(L)'
;MFDEREKGGEWIADSEAAKYWPTIRNELKRLTECTKYGIYALRGNHDSAPVLKELQDYLGDGFCFVRDEDKEIGDQHIYFMETRYRQGTYRIPEEDLPREGELLIMHETIPWGMPGLEEKVFQELGKRFSLLFNGHMHHYAQGPLDIPHLYSLPALIPSQELKNNFTIKYQWPGDLDHPEVKNSPFGYLILDGHEISFQRYTPIQSIVNIRIEGKTPRDVVAGINEV
;
A
#
# COMPACT_ATOMS: atom_id res chain seq x y z
N MET A 1 -11.04 -0.42 5.93
CA MET A 1 -11.58 -1.69 6.46
C MET A 1 -11.99 -1.54 7.92
N PHE A 2 -11.33 -0.67 8.67
CA PHE A 2 -11.69 -0.36 10.05
C PHE A 2 -12.08 1.12 10.16
N ASP A 3 -13.09 1.45 10.97
CA ASP A 3 -13.56 2.81 11.25
C ASP A 3 -13.18 3.18 12.70
N GLU A 4 -12.87 4.45 12.93
CA GLU A 4 -12.52 4.99 14.24
C GLU A 4 -13.80 5.23 15.03
N ARG A 5 -14.36 4.16 15.61
CA ARG A 5 -15.56 4.26 16.43
C ARG A 5 -15.45 3.49 17.72
N GLU A 6 -14.59 3.95 18.61
CA GLU A 6 -14.99 4.11 20.00
C GLU A 6 -14.04 5.04 20.75
N LYS A 7 -14.55 5.66 21.82
CA LYS A 7 -13.84 6.59 22.72
C LYS A 7 -12.60 5.97 23.43
N GLY A 8 -12.20 4.75 23.06
CA GLY A 8 -11.06 3.99 23.58
C GLY A 8 -9.89 3.81 22.60
N GLY A 9 -9.99 4.26 21.33
CA GLY A 9 -8.86 4.26 20.38
C GLY A 9 -8.57 2.93 19.68
N GLU A 10 -9.46 1.93 19.79
CA GLU A 10 -9.35 0.67 19.04
C GLU A 10 -10.14 0.74 17.70
N TRP A 11 -9.53 0.22 16.64
CA TRP A 11 -10.10 0.17 15.29
C TRP A 11 -11.06 -1.02 15.16
N ILE A 12 -12.35 -0.74 14.96
CA ILE A 12 -13.40 -1.76 14.75
C ILE A 12 -13.62 -1.94 13.24
N ALA A 13 -13.84 -3.18 12.80
CA ALA A 13 -14.17 -3.44 11.40
C ALA A 13 -15.43 -2.65 11.01
N ASP A 14 -15.32 -1.88 9.92
CA ASP A 14 -16.45 -1.14 9.36
C ASP A 14 -17.58 -2.12 9.02
N SER A 15 -18.84 -1.76 9.27
CA SER A 15 -19.96 -2.70 9.14
C SER A 15 -20.22 -3.16 7.70
N GLU A 16 -19.83 -2.36 6.70
CA GLU A 16 -19.83 -2.79 5.30
C GLU A 16 -18.64 -3.70 5.01
N ALA A 17 -17.46 -3.38 5.55
CA ALA A 17 -16.27 -4.22 5.42
C ALA A 17 -16.45 -5.61 6.06
N ALA A 18 -17.13 -5.69 7.20
CA ALA A 18 -17.39 -6.94 7.93
C ALA A 18 -18.14 -7.99 7.08
N LYS A 19 -18.96 -7.56 6.11
CA LYS A 19 -19.70 -8.47 5.21
C LYS A 19 -18.78 -9.30 4.33
N TYR A 20 -17.60 -8.77 3.98
CA TYR A 20 -16.63 -9.45 3.13
C TYR A 20 -15.69 -10.36 3.90
N TRP A 21 -15.72 -10.33 5.23
CA TRP A 21 -14.79 -11.04 6.08
C TRP A 21 -14.78 -12.56 5.91
N PRO A 22 -15.93 -13.26 5.76
CA PRO A 22 -15.93 -14.69 5.46
C PRO A 22 -15.24 -15.00 4.12
N THR A 23 -15.45 -14.17 3.10
CA THR A 23 -14.81 -14.32 1.79
C THR A 23 -13.32 -14.09 1.89
N ILE A 24 -12.88 -13.04 2.58
CA ILE A 24 -11.45 -12.73 2.81
C ILE A 24 -10.76 -13.91 3.51
N ARG A 25 -11.36 -14.45 4.57
CA ARG A 25 -10.82 -15.63 5.29
C ARG A 25 -10.68 -16.85 4.38
N ASN A 26 -11.69 -17.12 3.56
CA ASN A 26 -11.65 -18.26 2.64
C ASN A 26 -10.57 -18.10 1.57
N GLU A 27 -10.43 -16.91 0.98
CA GLU A 27 -9.39 -16.66 -0.02
C GLU A 27 -7.98 -16.67 0.59
N LEU A 28 -7.80 -16.12 1.79
CA LEU A 28 -6.54 -16.24 2.53
C LEU A 28 -6.22 -17.70 2.82
N LYS A 29 -7.19 -18.49 3.29
CA LYS A 29 -7.00 -19.94 3.50
C LYS A 29 -6.54 -20.65 2.23
N ARG A 30 -7.22 -20.42 1.10
CA ARG A 30 -6.81 -20.99 -0.20
C ARG A 30 -5.40 -20.57 -0.58
N LEU A 31 -5.03 -19.31 -0.31
CA LEU A 31 -3.69 -18.81 -0.58
C LEU A 31 -2.65 -19.49 0.32
N THR A 32 -2.93 -19.71 1.61
CA THR A 32 -2.03 -20.46 2.51
C THR A 32 -1.81 -21.90 2.06
N GLU A 33 -2.81 -22.53 1.43
CA GLU A 33 -2.70 -23.89 0.88
C GLU A 33 -1.82 -23.92 -0.40
N CYS A 34 -1.63 -22.77 -1.05
CA CYS A 34 -0.84 -22.65 -2.28
C CYS A 34 0.59 -22.14 -2.05
N THR A 35 0.96 -21.75 -0.82
CA THR A 35 2.29 -21.22 -0.52
C THR A 35 3.10 -22.19 0.33
N LYS A 36 4.39 -22.33 0.02
CA LYS A 36 5.29 -23.20 0.77
C LYS A 36 5.59 -22.66 2.18
N TYR A 37 5.70 -21.34 2.30
CA TYR A 37 6.13 -20.67 3.53
C TYR A 37 5.00 -19.89 4.21
N GLY A 38 3.76 -19.98 3.71
CA GLY A 38 2.63 -19.22 4.27
C GLY A 38 2.55 -17.78 3.78
N ILE A 39 1.80 -16.97 4.52
CA ILE A 39 1.56 -15.54 4.27
C ILE A 39 2.07 -14.76 5.46
N TYR A 40 2.90 -13.75 5.22
CA TYR A 40 3.40 -12.85 6.24
C TYR A 40 2.73 -11.50 6.11
N ALA A 41 2.19 -11.00 7.20
CA ALA A 41 1.51 -9.71 7.26
C ALA A 41 2.11 -8.85 8.37
N LEU A 42 2.32 -7.57 8.07
CA LEU A 42 2.56 -6.53 9.07
C LEU A 42 1.37 -5.59 9.12
N ARG A 43 1.23 -4.84 10.21
CA ARG A 43 0.14 -3.88 10.38
C ARG A 43 0.41 -2.62 9.57
N GLY A 44 -0.52 -2.24 8.68
CA GLY A 44 -0.58 -0.91 8.08
C GLY A 44 -1.34 0.09 8.96
N ASN A 45 -1.31 1.37 8.59
CA ASN A 45 -1.94 2.44 9.38
C ASN A 45 -3.48 2.33 9.48
N HIS A 46 -4.11 1.53 8.60
CA HIS A 46 -5.54 1.28 8.60
C HIS A 46 -5.91 -0.07 9.22
N ASP A 47 -4.94 -0.87 9.68
CA ASP A 47 -5.19 -2.22 10.15
C ASP A 47 -5.32 -2.28 11.68
N SER A 48 -6.12 -3.25 12.15
CA SER A 48 -6.33 -3.55 13.56
C SER A 48 -5.50 -4.77 13.96
N ALA A 49 -4.55 -4.59 14.90
CA ALA A 49 -3.70 -5.67 15.39
C ALA A 49 -4.52 -6.86 15.99
N PRO A 50 -5.58 -6.63 16.79
CA PRO A 50 -6.45 -7.71 17.25
C PRO A 50 -7.05 -8.54 16.10
N VAL A 51 -7.41 -7.91 14.99
CA VAL A 51 -8.02 -8.60 13.84
C VAL A 51 -6.99 -9.40 13.05
N LEU A 52 -5.77 -8.86 12.88
CA LEU A 52 -4.65 -9.63 12.32
C LEU A 52 -4.28 -10.83 13.19
N LYS A 53 -4.36 -10.66 14.52
CA LYS A 53 -4.15 -11.75 15.47
C LYS A 53 -5.25 -12.81 15.39
N GLU A 54 -6.51 -12.40 15.31
CA GLU A 54 -7.64 -13.32 15.09
C GLU A 54 -7.51 -14.09 13.77
N LEU A 55 -7.04 -13.44 12.70
CA LEU A 55 -6.75 -14.12 11.43
C LEU A 55 -5.67 -15.19 11.57
N GLN A 56 -4.57 -14.87 12.26
CA GLN A 56 -3.52 -15.84 12.56
C GLN A 56 -4.06 -17.01 13.38
N ASP A 57 -4.87 -16.75 14.41
CA ASP A 57 -5.45 -17.82 15.24
C ASP A 57 -6.44 -18.69 14.45
N TYR A 58 -7.14 -18.13 13.47
CA TYR A 58 -8.07 -18.85 12.57
C TYR A 58 -7.35 -19.67 11.48
N LEU A 59 -6.31 -19.12 10.85
CA LEU A 59 -5.59 -19.73 9.73
C LEU A 59 -4.43 -20.63 10.18
N GLY A 60 -4.03 -20.55 11.46
CA GLY A 60 -2.92 -21.29 12.02
C GLY A 60 -1.57 -20.89 11.40
N ASP A 61 -0.67 -21.86 11.28
CA ASP A 61 0.71 -21.63 10.83
C ASP A 61 0.83 -21.15 9.37
N GLY A 62 -0.26 -21.17 8.60
CA GLY A 62 -0.29 -20.64 7.24
C GLY A 62 -0.27 -19.11 7.15
N PHE A 63 -0.61 -18.40 8.23
CA PHE A 63 -0.64 -16.94 8.28
C PHE A 63 0.13 -16.41 9.50
N CYS A 64 1.14 -15.58 9.26
CA CYS A 64 2.00 -15.02 10.29
C CYS A 64 1.82 -13.50 10.37
N PHE A 65 1.23 -13.01 11.46
CA PHE A 65 1.25 -11.60 11.81
C PHE A 65 2.57 -11.27 12.52
N VAL A 66 3.41 -10.46 11.88
CA VAL A 66 4.79 -10.14 12.32
C VAL A 66 4.90 -8.68 12.73
N ARG A 67 5.66 -8.42 13.80
CA ARG A 67 5.77 -7.11 14.43
C ARG A 67 7.19 -6.86 14.94
N ASP A 68 7.92 -5.96 14.27
CA ASP A 68 9.29 -5.56 14.65
C ASP A 68 10.22 -6.77 14.84
N GLU A 69 10.19 -7.71 13.90
CA GLU A 69 10.87 -9.00 14.01
C GLU A 69 11.51 -9.45 12.69
N ASP A 70 12.67 -10.10 12.80
CA ASP A 70 13.31 -10.86 11.72
C ASP A 70 12.62 -12.21 11.50
N LYS A 71 12.44 -12.58 10.24
CA LYS A 71 11.98 -13.91 9.82
C LYS A 71 12.89 -14.49 8.76
N GLU A 72 13.25 -15.76 8.97
CA GLU A 72 13.83 -16.60 7.94
C GLU A 72 12.69 -17.21 7.11
N ILE A 73 12.63 -16.88 5.82
CA ILE A 73 11.62 -17.38 4.89
C ILE A 73 12.36 -18.03 3.72
N GLY A 74 12.49 -19.36 3.79
CA GLY A 74 13.34 -20.09 2.86
C GLY A 74 14.81 -19.78 3.11
N ASP A 75 15.48 -19.17 2.14
CA ASP A 75 16.87 -18.71 2.19
C ASP A 75 17.00 -17.20 2.40
N GLN A 76 15.89 -16.48 2.59
CA GLN A 76 15.85 -15.03 2.77
C GLN A 76 15.70 -14.62 4.23
N HIS A 77 16.43 -13.59 4.63
CA HIS A 77 16.28 -12.93 5.94
C HIS A 77 15.52 -11.61 5.80
N ILE A 78 14.29 -11.58 6.33
CA ILE A 78 13.37 -10.45 6.14
C ILE A 78 13.02 -9.84 7.50
N TYR A 79 13.28 -8.55 7.67
CA TYR A 79 12.80 -7.77 8.79
C TYR A 79 11.44 -7.15 8.48
N PHE A 80 10.45 -7.38 9.34
CA PHE A 80 9.13 -6.76 9.25
C PHE A 80 9.02 -5.64 10.29
N MET A 81 9.05 -4.38 9.84
CA MET A 81 8.88 -3.23 10.72
C MET A 81 7.40 -2.87 10.84
N GLU A 82 6.86 -2.93 12.06
CA GLU A 82 5.49 -2.50 12.34
C GLU A 82 5.37 -0.99 12.11
N THR A 83 4.27 -0.57 11.47
CA THR A 83 4.07 0.83 11.13
C THR A 83 4.14 1.74 12.36
N ARG A 84 4.97 2.77 12.26
CA ARG A 84 5.10 3.92 13.16
C ARG A 84 4.42 5.16 12.58
N TYR A 85 3.59 4.99 11.55
CA TYR A 85 2.86 6.06 10.87
C TYR A 85 2.21 7.02 11.86
N ARG A 86 2.39 8.32 11.60
CA ARG A 86 1.69 9.42 12.25
C ARG A 86 1.24 10.41 11.19
N GLN A 87 0.14 11.11 11.47
CA GLN A 87 -0.26 12.24 10.62
C GLN A 87 0.79 13.36 10.70
N GLY A 88 1.08 13.98 9.56
CA GLY A 88 2.08 15.05 9.46
C GLY A 88 3.51 14.54 9.30
N THR A 89 4.48 15.38 9.66
CA THR A 89 5.90 15.01 9.64
C THR A 89 6.27 14.33 10.95
N TYR A 90 6.98 13.21 10.88
CA TYR A 90 7.39 12.45 12.06
C TYR A 90 8.75 11.78 11.85
N ARG A 91 9.33 11.32 12.96
CA ARG A 91 10.60 10.61 13.02
C ARG A 91 10.43 9.34 13.84
N ILE A 92 11.17 8.30 13.47
CA ILE A 92 11.38 7.11 14.29
C ILE A 92 12.73 7.30 15.01
N PRO A 93 12.78 7.15 16.35
CA PRO A 93 14.03 7.20 17.10
C PRO A 93 15.03 6.17 16.59
N GLU A 94 16.32 6.46 16.73
CA GLU A 94 17.40 5.62 16.20
C GLU A 94 17.42 4.25 16.86
N GLU A 95 17.13 4.20 18.16
CA GLU A 95 17.01 3.01 18.99
C GLU A 95 15.84 2.10 18.60
N ASP A 96 14.85 2.65 17.90
CA ASP A 96 13.67 1.91 17.41
C ASP A 96 13.87 1.40 15.98
N LEU A 97 14.92 1.82 15.29
CA LEU A 97 15.22 1.36 13.93
C LEU A 97 15.89 -0.01 13.96
N PRO A 98 15.56 -0.91 13.01
CA PRO A 98 16.30 -2.14 12.84
C PRO A 98 17.78 -1.86 12.52
N ARG A 99 18.66 -2.77 12.94
CA ARG A 99 20.11 -2.58 12.86
C ARG A 99 20.69 -2.78 11.46
N GLU A 100 20.41 -3.93 10.86
CA GLU A 100 20.85 -4.32 9.52
C GLU A 100 20.09 -5.58 9.10
N GLY A 101 20.04 -5.85 7.80
CA GLY A 101 19.45 -7.07 7.26
C GLY A 101 19.49 -7.12 5.75
N GLU A 102 18.99 -8.21 5.17
CA GLU A 102 18.92 -8.35 3.72
C GLU A 102 17.73 -7.55 3.18
N LEU A 103 16.54 -7.85 3.70
CA LEU A 103 15.25 -7.32 3.24
C LEU A 103 14.51 -6.61 4.38
N LEU A 104 13.97 -5.42 4.11
CA LEU A 104 13.08 -4.70 5.01
C LEU A 104 11.70 -4.53 4.37
N ILE A 105 10.65 -4.91 5.08
CA ILE A 105 9.26 -4.62 4.71
C ILE A 105 8.66 -3.68 5.76
N MET A 106 8.06 -2.59 5.29
CA MET A 106 7.52 -1.51 6.13
C MET A 106 6.29 -0.85 5.50
N HIS A 107 5.59 0.01 6.26
CA HIS A 107 4.41 0.74 5.79
C HIS A 107 4.39 2.16 6.35
N GLU A 108 5.12 3.07 5.70
CA GLU A 108 5.30 4.46 6.12
C GLU A 108 5.02 5.45 4.99
N THR A 109 4.74 6.71 5.38
CA THR A 109 4.62 7.80 4.41
C THR A 109 6.00 8.23 3.94
N ILE A 110 6.28 7.99 2.65
CA ILE A 110 7.46 8.55 1.99
C ILE A 110 7.25 10.06 1.80
N PRO A 111 8.19 10.94 2.24
CA PRO A 111 8.06 12.40 2.19
C PRO A 111 8.27 12.97 0.76
N TRP A 112 7.48 12.49 -0.20
CA TRP A 112 7.54 12.90 -1.60
C TRP A 112 6.69 14.15 -1.86
N GLY A 113 7.18 15.30 -1.41
CA GLY A 113 6.45 16.57 -1.52
C GLY A 113 5.23 16.66 -0.59
N MET A 114 5.12 15.75 0.38
CA MET A 114 4.10 15.74 1.42
C MET A 114 4.73 15.42 2.79
N PRO A 115 4.11 15.85 3.91
CA PRO A 115 4.55 15.43 5.25
C PRO A 115 4.56 13.91 5.39
N GLY A 116 5.59 13.37 6.05
CA GLY A 116 5.76 11.94 6.27
C GLY A 116 6.94 11.63 7.20
N LEU A 117 7.43 10.39 7.12
CA LEU A 117 8.63 10.00 7.84
C LEU A 117 9.84 10.77 7.29
N GLU A 118 10.68 11.32 8.17
CA GLU A 118 11.87 12.07 7.76
C GLU A 118 12.73 11.30 6.74
N GLU A 119 13.12 11.96 5.65
CA GLU A 119 13.95 11.37 4.60
C GLU A 119 15.24 10.75 5.15
N LYS A 120 15.84 11.38 6.19
CA LYS A 120 17.04 10.87 6.86
C LYS A 120 16.85 9.46 7.42
N VAL A 121 15.66 9.10 7.87
CA VAL A 121 15.36 7.74 8.36
C VAL A 121 15.38 6.75 7.20
N PHE A 122 14.77 7.08 6.06
CA PHE A 122 14.86 6.24 4.87
C PHE A 122 16.31 6.09 4.37
N GLN A 123 17.07 7.18 4.35
CA GLN A 123 18.49 7.14 3.96
C GLN A 123 19.30 6.23 4.87
N GLU A 124 19.00 6.24 6.17
CA GLU A 124 19.69 5.40 7.14
C GLU A 124 19.30 3.92 6.98
N LEU A 125 18.01 3.61 6.81
CA LEU A 125 17.54 2.26 6.49
C LEU A 125 18.12 1.76 5.15
N GLY A 126 18.26 2.65 4.17
CA GLY A 126 18.90 2.37 2.87
C GLY A 126 20.37 1.96 2.98
N LYS A 127 21.08 2.33 4.04
CA LYS A 127 22.46 1.85 4.29
C LYS A 127 22.50 0.48 4.99
N ARG A 128 21.44 0.14 5.71
CA ARG A 128 21.35 -1.05 6.59
C ARG A 128 20.80 -2.27 5.88
N PHE A 129 20.00 -2.04 4.85
CA PHE A 129 19.29 -3.09 4.12
C PHE A 129 19.67 -3.09 2.64
N SER A 130 19.78 -4.29 2.08
CA SER A 130 20.07 -4.48 0.65
C SER A 130 18.83 -4.24 -0.21
N LEU A 131 17.63 -4.40 0.34
CA LEU A 131 16.37 -4.14 -0.35
C LEU A 131 15.28 -3.68 0.64
N LEU A 132 14.55 -2.63 0.27
CA LEU A 132 13.46 -2.07 1.07
C LEU A 132 12.16 -2.06 0.27
N PHE A 133 11.10 -2.62 0.85
CA PHE A 133 9.74 -2.53 0.35
C PHE A 133 8.88 -1.71 1.31
N ASN A 134 8.28 -0.64 0.80
CA ASN A 134 7.43 0.24 1.58
C ASN A 134 6.00 0.28 1.01
N GLY A 135 5.02 -0.05 1.85
CA GLY A 135 3.60 0.12 1.58
C GLY A 135 3.14 1.58 1.65
N HIS A 136 1.90 1.78 2.09
CA HIS A 136 1.24 3.07 2.36
C HIS A 136 1.05 4.05 1.18
N MET A 137 1.95 4.10 0.22
CA MET A 137 1.93 5.15 -0.79
C MET A 137 0.89 4.90 -1.89
N HIS A 138 0.42 3.67 -2.07
CA HIS A 138 -0.46 3.26 -3.16
C HIS A 138 0.10 3.63 -4.55
N HIS A 139 1.42 3.80 -4.69
CA HIS A 139 2.05 4.26 -5.91
C HIS A 139 3.32 3.46 -6.13
N TYR A 140 3.42 2.79 -7.29
CA TYR A 140 4.65 2.09 -7.63
C TYR A 140 5.74 3.08 -8.03
N ALA A 141 6.86 3.04 -7.31
CA ALA A 141 8.11 3.63 -7.79
C ALA A 141 9.31 2.85 -7.26
N GLN A 142 10.35 2.81 -8.09
CA GLN A 142 11.68 2.33 -7.74
C GLN A 142 12.58 3.55 -7.53
N GLY A 143 13.47 3.48 -6.54
CA GLY A 143 14.37 4.59 -6.25
C GLY A 143 13.76 5.83 -5.57
N PRO A 144 12.71 5.76 -4.72
CA PRO A 144 12.31 6.91 -3.92
C PRO A 144 13.49 7.56 -3.21
N LEU A 145 13.51 8.91 -3.15
CA LEU A 145 14.48 9.65 -2.34
C LEU A 145 15.94 9.35 -2.72
N ASP A 146 16.19 9.01 -3.99
CA ASP A 146 17.50 8.62 -4.50
C ASP A 146 18.11 7.37 -3.80
N ILE A 147 17.27 6.46 -3.30
CA ILE A 147 17.67 5.18 -2.70
C ILE A 147 17.34 4.05 -3.69
N PRO A 148 18.30 3.56 -4.51
CA PRO A 148 18.01 2.71 -5.68
C PRO A 148 17.27 1.40 -5.39
N HIS A 149 17.45 0.87 -4.19
CA HIS A 149 16.88 -0.38 -3.70
C HIS A 149 15.69 -0.17 -2.75
N LEU A 150 15.12 1.04 -2.71
CA LEU A 150 13.83 1.30 -2.09
C LEU A 150 12.73 1.18 -3.15
N TYR A 151 11.67 0.45 -2.81
CA TYR A 151 10.51 0.23 -3.65
C TYR A 151 9.26 0.64 -2.90
N SER A 152 8.55 1.60 -3.47
CA SER A 152 7.19 1.95 -3.05
C SER A 152 6.21 0.99 -3.72
N LEU A 153 5.43 0.26 -2.93
CA LEU A 153 4.53 -0.77 -3.42
C LEU A 153 3.25 -0.16 -4.05
N PRO A 154 2.76 -0.72 -5.17
CA PRO A 154 1.48 -0.33 -5.76
C PRO A 154 0.33 -0.70 -4.83
N ALA A 155 -0.83 -0.09 -5.07
CA ALA A 155 -2.07 -0.60 -4.49
C ALA A 155 -2.44 -1.95 -5.12
N LEU A 156 -2.75 -2.95 -4.29
CA LEU A 156 -3.26 -4.22 -4.78
C LEU A 156 -4.71 -4.08 -5.24
N ILE A 157 -5.52 -3.21 -4.65
CA ILE A 157 -6.96 -3.05 -4.95
C ILE A 157 -7.19 -1.63 -5.46
N PRO A 158 -8.10 -1.42 -6.44
CA PRO A 158 -8.55 -0.09 -6.84
C PRO A 158 -9.19 0.63 -5.64
N SER A 159 -8.47 1.58 -5.07
CA SER A 159 -9.04 2.60 -4.18
C SER A 159 -9.36 3.83 -5.01
N GLN A 160 -10.19 4.75 -4.49
CA GLN A 160 -10.52 6.03 -5.15
C GLN A 160 -9.27 6.72 -5.71
N GLU A 161 -9.42 7.69 -6.61
CA GLU A 161 -8.30 8.43 -7.21
C GLU A 161 -7.41 9.10 -6.13
N LEU A 162 -6.46 8.33 -5.64
CA LEU A 162 -5.41 8.73 -4.73
C LEU A 162 -4.15 8.81 -5.58
N LYS A 163 -3.45 9.95 -5.51
CA LYS A 163 -2.10 10.11 -6.07
C LYS A 163 -2.00 9.72 -7.56
N ASN A 164 -2.97 10.15 -8.38
CA ASN A 164 -3.08 9.84 -9.81
C ASN A 164 -3.34 8.35 -10.13
N ASN A 165 -3.95 7.57 -9.25
CA ASN A 165 -4.34 6.17 -9.54
C ASN A 165 -5.64 6.07 -10.35
N PHE A 166 -5.62 6.54 -11.59
CA PHE A 166 -6.69 6.34 -12.58
C PHE A 166 -6.19 5.46 -13.73
N THR A 167 -7.08 4.95 -14.57
CA THR A 167 -6.72 4.26 -15.83
C THR A 167 -7.14 5.06 -17.05
N ILE A 168 -8.16 5.91 -16.91
CA ILE A 168 -8.69 6.75 -17.98
C ILE A 168 -8.86 8.17 -17.43
N LYS A 169 -8.49 9.18 -18.22
CA LYS A 169 -8.72 10.58 -17.89
C LYS A 169 -9.41 11.30 -19.05
N TYR A 170 -10.54 11.92 -18.75
CA TYR A 170 -11.27 12.83 -19.63
C TYR A 170 -11.00 14.27 -19.20
N GLN A 171 -10.91 15.17 -20.17
CA GLN A 171 -10.70 16.60 -19.92
C GLN A 171 -11.66 17.44 -20.76
N TRP A 172 -12.35 18.37 -20.11
CA TRP A 172 -13.19 19.37 -20.74
C TRP A 172 -12.76 20.78 -20.31
N PRO A 173 -12.63 21.74 -21.24
CA PRO A 173 -12.73 21.57 -22.70
C PRO A 173 -11.52 20.78 -23.26
N GLY A 174 -11.72 20.03 -24.34
CA GLY A 174 -10.66 19.31 -25.04
C GLY A 174 -10.94 17.83 -25.30
N ASP A 175 -10.20 16.96 -24.62
CA ASP A 175 -10.00 15.54 -24.96
C ASP A 175 -11.14 14.60 -24.53
N LEU A 176 -12.40 14.98 -24.77
CA LEU A 176 -13.53 14.07 -24.52
C LEU A 176 -13.57 12.89 -25.50
N ASP A 177 -13.27 13.15 -26.78
CA ASP A 177 -13.26 12.12 -27.83
C ASP A 177 -12.01 11.23 -27.80
N HIS A 178 -10.93 11.70 -27.16
CA HIS A 178 -9.62 11.06 -27.13
C HIS A 178 -9.03 11.07 -25.71
N PRO A 179 -9.65 10.35 -24.75
CA PRO A 179 -9.19 10.37 -23.38
C PRO A 179 -7.78 9.80 -23.23
N GLU A 180 -7.06 10.32 -22.24
CA GLU A 180 -5.76 9.78 -21.83
C GLU A 180 -5.98 8.40 -21.19
N VAL A 181 -5.45 7.36 -21.81
CA VAL A 181 -5.48 5.99 -21.28
C VAL A 181 -4.06 5.62 -20.85
N LYS A 182 -3.92 5.14 -19.61
CA LYS A 182 -2.64 4.69 -19.07
C LYS A 182 -2.70 3.27 -18.52
N ASN A 183 -1.53 2.66 -18.42
CA ASN A 183 -1.38 1.35 -17.80
C ASN A 183 -1.93 1.35 -16.38
N SER A 184 -2.49 0.20 -15.97
CA SER A 184 -2.99 0.02 -14.62
C SER A 184 -1.92 0.34 -13.58
N PRO A 185 -2.21 1.23 -12.61
CA PRO A 185 -1.33 1.49 -11.48
C PRO A 185 -1.41 0.39 -10.40
N PHE A 186 -2.31 -0.59 -10.58
CA PHE A 186 -2.59 -1.65 -9.61
C PHE A 186 -1.81 -2.93 -9.92
N GLY A 187 -1.41 -3.61 -8.85
CA GLY A 187 -0.78 -4.92 -8.95
C GLY A 187 0.09 -5.24 -7.74
N TYR A 188 1.13 -6.03 -7.97
CA TYR A 188 2.04 -6.53 -6.93
C TYR A 188 3.44 -6.73 -7.50
N LEU A 189 4.43 -6.82 -6.61
CA LEU A 189 5.80 -7.12 -7.00
C LEU A 189 6.07 -8.61 -6.81
N ILE A 190 6.85 -9.18 -7.71
CA ILE A 190 7.48 -10.49 -7.55
C ILE A 190 8.99 -10.25 -7.41
N LEU A 191 9.57 -10.81 -6.36
CA LEU A 191 11.01 -10.97 -6.21
C LEU A 191 11.36 -12.41 -6.59
N ASP A 192 12.11 -12.60 -7.67
CA ASP A 192 12.60 -13.90 -8.13
C ASP A 192 14.14 -13.86 -8.18
N GLY A 193 14.78 -14.48 -7.18
CA GLY A 193 16.20 -14.29 -6.91
C GLY A 193 16.53 -12.83 -6.63
N HIS A 194 17.24 -12.18 -7.55
CA HIS A 194 17.58 -10.75 -7.47
C HIS A 194 16.74 -9.87 -8.42
N GLU A 195 15.84 -10.46 -9.20
CA GLU A 195 15.00 -9.73 -10.14
C GLU A 195 13.68 -9.31 -9.48
N ILE A 196 13.34 -8.04 -9.64
CA ILE A 196 12.09 -7.47 -9.13
C ILE A 196 11.23 -7.07 -10.31
N SER A 197 10.03 -7.63 -10.39
CA SER A 197 9.08 -7.34 -11.47
C SER A 197 7.75 -6.84 -10.92
N PHE A 198 7.26 -5.73 -11.47
CA PHE A 198 5.93 -5.23 -11.15
C PHE A 198 4.88 -5.87 -12.07
N GLN A 199 4.12 -6.81 -11.51
CA GLN A 199 3.01 -7.49 -12.16
C GLN A 199 1.74 -6.66 -12.06
N ARG A 200 1.38 -6.02 -13.18
CA ARG A 200 0.15 -5.24 -13.30
C ARG A 200 -1.01 -6.15 -13.67
N TYR A 201 -2.19 -5.82 -13.16
CA TYR A 201 -3.44 -6.40 -13.64
C TYR A 201 -4.43 -5.29 -14.00
N THR A 202 -5.36 -5.59 -14.90
CA THR A 202 -6.45 -4.67 -15.23
C THR A 202 -7.61 -4.93 -14.27
N PRO A 203 -7.96 -3.98 -13.38
CA PRO A 203 -9.07 -4.18 -12.47
C PRO A 203 -10.41 -4.22 -13.22
N ILE A 204 -11.35 -4.99 -12.69
CA ILE A 204 -12.74 -5.03 -13.19
C ILE A 204 -13.38 -3.64 -13.07
N GLN A 205 -13.09 -2.93 -11.97
CA GLN A 205 -13.52 -1.55 -11.75
C GLN A 205 -12.49 -0.59 -12.35
N SER A 206 -12.92 0.23 -13.31
CA SER A 206 -12.09 1.32 -13.84
C SER A 206 -12.21 2.56 -12.97
N ILE A 207 -11.08 3.24 -12.73
CA ILE A 207 -11.06 4.54 -12.07
C ILE A 207 -10.86 5.59 -13.15
N VAL A 208 -11.85 6.45 -13.28
CA VAL A 208 -11.91 7.50 -14.30
C VAL A 208 -11.68 8.84 -13.63
N ASN A 209 -10.67 9.58 -14.06
CA ASN A 209 -10.48 10.98 -13.68
C ASN A 209 -11.20 11.88 -14.70
N ILE A 210 -12.14 12.69 -14.24
CA ILE A 210 -12.83 13.66 -15.09
C ILE A 210 -12.39 15.05 -14.63
N ARG A 211 -11.75 15.81 -15.53
CA ARG A 211 -11.37 17.20 -15.28
C ARG A 211 -12.27 18.13 -16.07
N ILE A 212 -13.03 18.96 -15.36
CA ILE A 212 -13.86 20.01 -15.93
C ILE A 212 -13.27 21.34 -15.49
N GLU A 213 -12.72 22.09 -16.44
CA GLU A 213 -12.13 23.40 -16.22
C GLU A 213 -12.96 24.47 -16.93
N GLY A 214 -13.23 25.57 -16.23
CA GLY A 214 -14.06 26.66 -16.75
C GLY A 214 -13.71 27.98 -16.07
N LYS A 215 -13.91 29.10 -16.78
CA LYS A 215 -13.68 30.44 -16.22
C LYS A 215 -14.89 30.94 -15.43
N THR A 216 -16.06 30.39 -15.72
CA THR A 216 -17.33 30.75 -15.09
C THR A 216 -18.08 29.50 -14.60
N PRO A 217 -19.01 29.64 -13.63
CA PRO A 217 -19.88 28.53 -13.23
C PRO A 217 -20.70 27.93 -14.38
N ARG A 218 -21.03 28.73 -15.40
CA ARG A 218 -21.74 28.24 -16.60
C ARG A 218 -20.89 27.29 -17.42
N ASP A 219 -19.59 27.56 -17.52
CA ASP A 219 -18.66 26.67 -18.22
C ASP A 219 -18.59 25.32 -17.51
N VAL A 220 -18.51 25.30 -16.18
CA VAL A 220 -18.51 24.05 -15.41
C VAL A 220 -19.80 23.26 -15.63
N VAL A 221 -20.96 23.91 -15.65
CA VAL A 221 -22.24 23.26 -15.94
C VAL A 221 -22.28 22.73 -17.37
N ALA A 222 -21.74 23.46 -18.34
CA ALA A 222 -21.64 22.99 -19.72
C ALA A 222 -20.78 21.73 -19.81
N GLY A 223 -19.60 21.73 -19.19
CA GLY A 223 -18.73 20.56 -19.13
C GLY A 223 -19.36 19.34 -18.45
N ILE A 224 -20.11 19.53 -17.36
CA ILE A 224 -20.85 18.43 -16.71
C ILE A 224 -21.89 17.81 -17.64
N ASN A 225 -22.52 18.60 -18.52
CA ASN A 225 -23.51 18.09 -19.46
C ASN A 225 -22.89 17.43 -20.71
N GLU A 226 -21.62 17.69 -20.98
CA GLU A 226 -20.89 17.11 -22.13
C GLU A 226 -20.16 15.81 -21.78
N VAL A 227 -19.77 15.60 -20.52
CA VAL A 227 -19.12 14.37 -20.02
C VAL A 227 -20.15 13.31 -19.62
#